data_AF-A0A9N8UVS9-F1
#
_entry.id   AF-A0A9N8UVS9-F1
#
_cell.length_a   1.000
_cell.length_b   1.000
_cell.length_c   1.000
_cell.angle_alpha   90.00
_cell.angle_beta   90.00
_cell.angle_gamma   90.00
#
_symmetry.space_group_name_H-M   'P 1'
#
loop_
_entity.id
_entity.type
_entity.pdbx_description
1 polymer ?
#
loop_
_entity_poly.entity_id
_entity_poly.type
_entity_poly.pdbx_seq_one_letter_code
_entity_poly.pdbx_strand_id
1 'polypeptide(L)'
;MASTEYCPVYAPVFGALGCASAIVFACFGAAYGTAKAGVGLSAMGVLRPDLVMKAIVPIVMAGIIGIYGLVVSVLISDGLKQKMPLYTGFIQLGAGLSVGLAGLAAGFAIGVVGDAGVRAIAQQPRLFVGMILILIFAEVLGLYGLIVGLILNTKASGDVVC
;
A
#
# COMPACT_ATOMS: atom_id res chain seq x y z
N MET A 1 -20.05 -34.22 5.31
CA MET A 1 -19.57 -33.27 4.29
C MET A 1 -20.72 -32.30 3.94
N ALA A 2 -21.32 -31.68 4.96
CA ALA A 2 -22.40 -30.72 4.76
C ALA A 2 -21.79 -29.32 4.82
N SER A 3 -21.91 -28.56 3.73
CA SER A 3 -21.76 -27.11 3.77
C SER A 3 -22.83 -26.56 4.71
N THR A 4 -22.43 -26.16 5.91
CA THR A 4 -23.30 -25.40 6.82
C THR A 4 -23.56 -24.03 6.18
N GLU A 5 -24.74 -23.41 6.39
CA GLU A 5 -25.08 -22.09 5.82
C GLU A 5 -24.00 -21.03 6.09
N TYR A 6 -23.27 -21.17 7.21
CA TYR A 6 -22.19 -20.29 7.63
C TYR A 6 -20.83 -20.57 6.96
N CYS A 7 -20.59 -21.79 6.45
CA CYS A 7 -19.31 -22.21 5.86
C CYS A 7 -19.50 -22.85 4.47
N PRO A 8 -19.89 -22.05 3.46
CA PRO A 8 -20.04 -22.52 2.09
C PRO A 8 -18.70 -22.75 1.40
N VAL A 9 -18.70 -23.57 0.34
CA VAL A 9 -17.49 -23.95 -0.42
C VAL A 9 -16.82 -22.74 -1.10
N TYR A 10 -17.58 -21.68 -1.39
CA TYR A 10 -17.08 -20.47 -2.03
C TYR A 10 -16.47 -19.44 -1.05
N ALA A 11 -16.50 -19.68 0.27
CA ALA A 11 -15.95 -18.74 1.26
C ALA A 11 -14.46 -18.36 1.05
N PRO A 12 -13.56 -19.30 0.68
CA PRO A 12 -12.14 -18.99 0.48
C PRO A 12 -11.87 -18.05 -0.70
N VAL A 13 -12.78 -17.95 -1.68
CA VAL A 13 -12.63 -17.08 -2.85
C VAL A 13 -12.52 -15.61 -2.41
N PHE A 14 -13.28 -15.20 -1.40
CA PHE A 14 -13.23 -13.83 -0.88
C PHE A 14 -11.90 -13.54 -0.16
N GLY A 15 -11.36 -14.52 0.58
CA GLY A 15 -10.04 -14.39 1.19
C GLY A 15 -8.92 -14.30 0.15
N ALA A 16 -8.99 -15.11 -0.90
CA ALA A 16 -8.03 -15.08 -2.00
C ALA A 16 -8.09 -13.75 -2.78
N LEU A 17 -9.28 -13.22 -3.02
CA LEU A 17 -9.47 -11.88 -3.61
C LEU A 17 -8.95 -10.78 -2.69
N GLY A 18 -9.13 -10.90 -1.38
CA GLY A 18 -8.53 -10.01 -0.39
C GLY A 18 -7.02 -9.96 -0.50
N CYS A 19 -6.37 -11.13 -0.49
CA CYS A 19 -4.91 -11.26 -0.67
C CYS A 19 -4.44 -10.64 -2.00
N ALA A 20 -5.11 -10.93 -3.11
CA ALA A 20 -4.76 -10.34 -4.41
C ALA A 20 -4.94 -8.81 -4.43
N SER A 21 -6.06 -8.31 -3.89
CA SER A 21 -6.36 -6.87 -3.88
C SER A 21 -5.37 -6.06 -3.03
N ALA A 22 -4.89 -6.63 -1.92
CA ALA A 22 -3.92 -6.00 -1.03
C ALA A 22 -2.61 -5.67 -1.76
N ILE A 23 -2.04 -6.66 -2.46
CA ILE A 23 -0.77 -6.47 -3.18
C ILE A 23 -0.95 -5.68 -4.47
N VAL A 24 -1.98 -5.97 -5.28
CA VAL A 24 -2.14 -5.38 -6.61
C VAL A 24 -2.29 -3.86 -6.52
N PHE A 25 -3.20 -3.37 -5.66
CA PHE A 25 -3.44 -1.92 -5.55
C PHE A 25 -2.27 -1.19 -4.87
N ALA A 26 -1.63 -1.80 -3.86
CA ALA A 26 -0.44 -1.22 -3.24
C ALA A 26 0.72 -1.12 -4.24
N CYS A 27 0.96 -2.15 -5.05
CA CYS A 27 1.97 -2.14 -6.10
C CYS A 27 1.64 -1.11 -7.20
N PHE A 28 0.38 -0.92 -7.56
CA PHE A 28 0.00 0.17 -8.48
C PHE A 28 0.31 1.55 -7.91
N GLY A 29 0.04 1.78 -6.61
CA GLY A 29 0.43 3.01 -5.91
C GLY A 29 1.93 3.23 -5.92
N ALA A 30 2.70 2.21 -5.55
CA ALA A 30 4.16 2.25 -5.54
C ALA A 30 4.76 2.48 -6.94
N ALA A 31 4.21 1.81 -7.96
CA ALA A 31 4.63 1.95 -9.35
C ALA A 31 4.36 3.36 -9.88
N TYR A 32 3.17 3.91 -9.63
CA TYR A 32 2.84 5.28 -10.04
C TYR A 32 3.71 6.32 -9.32
N GLY A 33 3.87 6.16 -8.00
CA GLY A 33 4.73 7.03 -7.18
C GLY A 33 6.17 7.05 -7.69
N THR A 34 6.71 5.86 -7.96
CA THR A 34 8.06 5.69 -8.52
C THR A 34 8.18 6.27 -9.92
N ALA A 35 7.19 6.03 -10.80
CA ALA A 35 7.22 6.52 -12.17
C ALA A 35 7.21 8.05 -12.24
N LYS A 36 6.28 8.71 -11.52
CA LYS A 36 6.18 10.18 -11.52
C LYS A 36 7.40 10.83 -10.86
N ALA A 37 7.78 10.39 -9.66
CA ALA A 37 8.94 10.95 -8.98
C ALA A 37 10.25 10.66 -9.74
N GLY A 38 10.36 9.51 -10.40
CA GLY A 38 11.48 9.13 -11.25
C GLY A 38 11.68 10.05 -12.45
N VAL A 39 10.60 10.43 -13.15
CA VAL A 39 10.68 11.40 -14.26
C VAL A 39 11.20 12.76 -13.78
N GLY A 40 10.72 13.23 -12.62
CA GLY A 40 11.22 14.46 -12.00
C GLY A 40 12.70 14.38 -11.60
N LEU A 41 13.10 13.25 -11.01
CA LEU A 41 14.48 13.00 -10.61
C LEU A 41 15.42 12.95 -11.82
N SER A 42 15.05 12.24 -12.89
CA SER A 42 15.85 12.18 -14.11
C SER A 42 15.98 13.55 -14.78
N ALA A 43 14.90 14.34 -14.84
CA ALA A 43 14.94 15.69 -15.41
C ALA A 43 15.85 16.63 -14.60
N MET A 44 15.78 16.56 -13.27
CA MET A 44 16.65 17.37 -12.40
C MET A 44 18.11 16.88 -12.41
N GLY A 45 18.32 15.57 -12.42
CA GLY A 45 19.63 14.93 -12.30
C GLY A 45 20.58 15.21 -13.46
N VAL A 46 20.05 15.50 -14.65
CA VAL A 46 20.88 15.94 -15.80
C VAL A 46 21.52 17.31 -15.54
N LEU A 47 20.82 18.22 -14.84
CA LEU A 47 21.28 19.59 -14.60
C LEU A 47 22.06 19.73 -13.28
N ARG A 48 21.67 18.98 -12.24
CA ARG A 48 22.23 19.07 -10.88
C ARG A 48 22.51 17.66 -10.32
N PRO A 49 23.54 16.95 -10.82
CA PRO A 49 23.84 15.58 -10.40
C PRO A 49 24.15 15.46 -8.89
N ASP A 50 24.73 16.49 -8.29
CA ASP A 50 25.07 16.52 -6.85
C ASP A 50 23.84 16.37 -5.93
N LEU A 51 22.65 16.71 -6.42
CA LEU A 51 21.40 16.66 -5.65
C LEU A 51 20.64 15.34 -5.80
N VAL A 52 21.07 14.44 -6.69
CA VAL A 52 20.36 13.17 -7.00
C VAL A 52 20.22 12.29 -5.76
N MET A 53 21.28 12.15 -4.97
CA MET A 53 21.26 11.31 -3.76
C MET A 53 20.28 11.84 -2.70
N LYS A 54 20.04 13.15 -2.65
CA LYS A 54 19.05 13.74 -1.74
C LYS A 54 17.64 13.59 -2.30
N ALA A 55 17.49 13.73 -3.62
CA ALA A 55 16.21 13.73 -4.30
C ALA A 55 15.62 12.31 -4.54
N ILE A 56 16.31 11.24 -4.15
CA ILE A 56 15.80 9.86 -4.26
C ILE A 56 14.75 9.52 -3.18
N VAL A 57 14.64 10.31 -2.12
CA VAL A 57 13.75 10.06 -0.97
C VAL A 57 12.28 9.77 -1.39
N PRO A 58 11.63 10.52 -2.31
CA PRO A 58 10.25 10.23 -2.70
C PRO A 58 10.08 8.85 -3.37
N ILE A 59 11.10 8.39 -4.10
CA ILE A 59 11.09 7.06 -4.74
C ILE A 59 11.17 5.96 -3.68
N VAL A 60 12.03 6.15 -2.68
CA VAL A 60 12.15 5.19 -1.57
C VAL A 60 10.83 5.12 -0.80
N MET A 61 10.20 6.25 -0.50
CA MET A 61 8.90 6.31 0.20
C MET A 61 7.79 5.61 -0.62
N ALA A 62 7.72 5.84 -1.93
CA ALA A 62 6.78 5.12 -2.79
C ALA A 62 6.98 3.58 -2.73
N GLY A 63 8.21 3.10 -2.57
CA GLY A 63 8.50 1.68 -2.40
C GLY A 63 7.98 1.07 -1.09
N ILE A 64 7.94 1.85 0.00
CA ILE A 64 7.48 1.39 1.32
C ILE A 64 5.99 1.00 1.29
N ILE A 65 5.17 1.70 0.50
CA ILE A 65 3.75 1.36 0.28
C ILE A 65 3.57 -0.07 -0.24
N GLY A 66 4.45 -0.52 -1.14
CA GLY A 66 4.41 -1.90 -1.65
C GLY A 66 4.66 -2.93 -0.54
N ILE A 67 5.51 -2.60 0.42
CA ILE A 67 5.80 -3.46 1.59
C ILE A 67 4.56 -3.57 2.49
N TYR A 68 3.78 -2.50 2.65
CA TYR A 68 2.53 -2.56 3.42
C TYR A 68 1.54 -3.55 2.82
N GLY A 69 1.35 -3.52 1.49
CA GLY A 69 0.52 -4.49 0.77
C GLY A 69 1.06 -5.92 0.88
N LEU A 70 2.38 -6.10 0.76
CA LEU A 70 3.04 -7.40 0.91
C LEU A 70 2.81 -8.03 2.28
N VAL A 71 3.03 -7.27 3.36
CA VAL A 71 2.87 -7.76 4.74
C VAL A 71 1.44 -8.27 4.96
N VAL A 72 0.42 -7.51 4.55
CA VAL A 72 -0.97 -7.91 4.74
C VAL A 72 -1.36 -9.09 3.86
N SER A 73 -0.86 -9.14 2.62
CA SER A 73 -1.10 -10.27 1.72
C SER A 73 -0.54 -11.59 2.28
N VAL A 74 0.68 -11.57 2.83
CA VAL A 74 1.30 -12.73 3.47
C VAL A 74 0.49 -13.18 4.69
N LEU A 75 0.03 -12.23 5.53
CA LEU A 75 -0.79 -12.54 6.70
C LEU A 75 -2.17 -13.12 6.34
N ILE A 76 -2.81 -12.64 5.28
CA ILE A 76 -4.07 -13.21 4.78
C ILE A 76 -3.83 -14.61 4.21
N SER A 77 -2.73 -14.81 3.49
CA SER A 77 -2.38 -16.09 2.87
C SER A 77 -2.18 -17.20 3.90
N ASP A 78 -1.60 -16.90 5.05
CA ASP A 78 -1.43 -17.86 6.16
C ASP A 78 -2.78 -18.30 6.77
N GLY A 79 -3.79 -17.42 6.71
CA GLY A 79 -5.14 -17.69 7.21
C GLY A 79 -6.07 -18.43 6.24
N LEU A 80 -5.64 -18.75 5.01
CA LEU A 80 -6.48 -19.40 4.00
C LEU A 80 -6.63 -20.90 4.27
N LYS A 81 -7.87 -21.37 4.34
CA LYS A 81 -8.25 -22.77 4.58
C LYS A 81 -9.45 -23.13 3.73
N GLN A 82 -9.54 -24.40 3.30
CA GLN A 82 -10.67 -24.88 2.50
C GLN A 82 -11.99 -24.86 3.28
N LYS A 83 -11.95 -25.13 4.59
CA LYS A 83 -13.11 -25.02 5.48
C LYS A 83 -12.94 -23.76 6.33
N MET A 84 -13.59 -22.67 5.91
CA MET A 84 -13.64 -21.42 6.65
C MET A 84 -15.05 -20.81 6.61
N PRO A 85 -15.44 -20.03 7.62
CA PRO A 85 -16.71 -19.33 7.62
C PRO A 85 -16.66 -18.15 6.66
N LEU A 86 -17.85 -17.83 6.11
CA LEU A 86 -18.01 -16.73 5.17
C LEU A 86 -17.61 -15.38 5.79
N TYR A 87 -17.79 -15.21 7.10
CA TYR A 87 -17.33 -14.06 7.87
C TYR A 87 -15.82 -13.82 7.72
N THR A 88 -15.00 -14.86 7.92
CA THR A 88 -13.53 -14.77 7.76
C THR A 88 -13.15 -14.33 6.34
N GLY A 89 -13.82 -14.88 5.32
CA GLY A 89 -13.60 -14.50 3.92
C GLY A 89 -13.90 -13.03 3.64
N PHE A 90 -15.02 -12.48 4.14
CA PHE A 90 -15.35 -11.07 3.97
C PHE A 90 -14.44 -10.14 4.76
N ILE A 91 -14.01 -10.53 5.96
CA ILE A 91 -13.05 -9.74 6.74
C ILE A 91 -11.69 -9.69 6.04
N GLN A 92 -11.20 -10.81 5.48
CA GLN A 92 -9.97 -10.85 4.69
C GLN A 92 -10.07 -10.01 3.41
N LEU A 93 -11.23 -10.02 2.73
CA LEU A 93 -11.47 -9.14 1.60
C LEU A 93 -11.43 -7.66 2.00
N GLY A 94 -12.10 -7.30 3.10
CA GLY A 94 -12.11 -5.94 3.64
C GLY A 94 -10.71 -5.47 4.06
N ALA A 95 -9.94 -6.35 4.71
CA ALA A 95 -8.56 -6.07 5.11
C ALA A 95 -7.64 -5.82 3.91
N GLY A 96 -7.82 -6.59 2.83
CA GLY A 96 -7.03 -6.41 1.62
C GLY A 96 -7.37 -5.11 0.88
N LEU A 97 -8.65 -4.81 0.73
CA LEU A 97 -9.12 -3.59 0.06
C LEU A 97 -8.75 -2.31 0.84
N SER A 98 -8.83 -2.33 2.17
CA SER A 98 -8.50 -1.16 2.99
C SER A 98 -7.04 -0.75 2.82
N VAL A 99 -6.13 -1.72 2.76
CA VAL A 99 -4.69 -1.49 2.61
C VAL A 99 -4.36 -1.13 1.17
N GLY A 100 -4.88 -1.91 0.22
CA GLY A 100 -4.60 -1.73 -1.20
C GLY A 100 -5.04 -0.36 -1.72
N LEU A 101 -6.29 0.03 -1.47
CA LEU A 101 -6.83 1.31 -1.98
C LEU A 101 -6.23 2.52 -1.26
N ALA A 102 -5.96 2.43 0.04
CA ALA A 102 -5.26 3.48 0.78
C ALA A 102 -3.81 3.64 0.28
N GLY A 103 -3.12 2.53 0.01
CA GLY A 103 -1.78 2.51 -0.58
C GLY A 103 -1.76 3.12 -1.98
N LEU A 104 -2.76 2.83 -2.82
CA LEU A 104 -2.91 3.45 -4.13
C LEU A 104 -3.04 4.97 -4.04
N ALA A 105 -3.89 5.46 -3.13
CA ALA A 105 -4.08 6.89 -2.90
C ALA A 105 -2.81 7.57 -2.38
N ALA A 106 -2.12 6.94 -1.42
CA ALA A 106 -0.85 7.44 -0.89
C ALA A 106 0.24 7.52 -1.98
N GLY A 107 0.36 6.48 -2.81
CA GLY A 107 1.31 6.45 -3.92
C GLY A 107 1.04 7.51 -4.98
N PHE A 108 -0.23 7.83 -5.23
CA PHE A 108 -0.62 8.94 -6.11
C PHE A 108 -0.17 10.30 -5.56
N ALA A 109 -0.43 10.55 -4.28
CA ALA A 109 -0.02 11.79 -3.61
C ALA A 109 1.51 11.95 -3.62
N ILE A 110 2.24 10.89 -3.26
CA ILE A 110 3.72 10.89 -3.24
C ILE A 110 4.30 11.10 -4.63
N GLY A 111 3.74 10.48 -5.67
CA GLY A 111 4.24 10.64 -7.03
C GLY A 111 4.15 12.08 -7.53
N VAL A 112 3.00 12.73 -7.33
CA VAL A 112 2.76 14.11 -7.78
C VAL A 112 3.57 15.12 -6.97
N VAL A 113 3.54 15.00 -5.64
CA VAL A 113 4.35 15.85 -4.75
C VAL A 113 5.83 15.62 -4.97
N GLY A 114 6.24 14.38 -5.21
CA GLY A 114 7.62 13.98 -5.50
C GLY A 114 8.15 14.64 -6.76
N ASP A 115 7.45 14.53 -7.89
CA ASP A 115 7.85 15.16 -9.17
C ASP A 115 7.96 16.69 -9.06
N ALA A 116 6.96 17.34 -8.46
CA ALA A 116 6.99 18.79 -8.25
C ALA A 116 8.11 19.21 -7.28
N GLY A 117 8.28 18.45 -6.20
CA GLY A 117 9.26 18.71 -5.15
C GLY A 117 10.71 18.61 -5.64
N VAL A 118 11.05 17.53 -6.36
CA VAL A 118 12.42 17.35 -6.90
C VAL A 118 12.79 18.42 -7.92
N ARG A 119 11.82 18.87 -8.73
CA ARG A 119 12.01 20.01 -9.65
C ARG A 119 12.20 21.33 -8.92
N ALA A 120 11.45 21.57 -7.84
CA ALA A 120 11.59 22.78 -7.03
C ALA A 120 12.93 22.85 -6.29
N ILE A 121 13.42 21.71 -5.78
CA ILE A 121 14.74 21.60 -5.13
C ILE A 121 15.88 21.95 -6.10
N ALA A 122 15.71 21.68 -7.40
CA ALA A 122 16.67 22.09 -8.42
C ALA A 122 16.89 23.61 -8.44
N GLN A 123 15.81 24.37 -8.24
CA GLN A 123 15.84 25.83 -8.23
C GLN A 123 16.31 26.37 -6.86
N GLN A 124 15.72 25.88 -5.77
CA GLN A 124 16.01 26.36 -4.42
C GLN A 124 16.18 25.19 -3.43
N PRO A 125 17.41 24.85 -3.03
CA PRO A 125 17.70 23.70 -2.15
C PRO A 125 17.06 23.76 -0.77
N ARG A 126 16.69 24.96 -0.28
CA ARG A 126 16.04 25.15 1.03
C ARG A 126 14.63 24.52 1.09
N LEU A 127 13.99 24.27 -0.04
CA LEU A 127 12.66 23.61 -0.11
C LEU A 127 12.72 22.11 0.21
N PHE A 128 13.91 21.51 0.30
CA PHE A 128 14.08 20.08 0.57
C PHE A 128 13.37 19.62 1.85
N VAL A 129 13.52 20.38 2.94
CA VAL A 129 12.89 20.06 4.23
C VAL A 129 11.36 20.14 4.14
N GLY A 130 10.85 21.15 3.43
CA GLY A 130 9.41 21.30 3.21
C GLY A 130 8.81 20.16 2.38
N MET A 131 9.51 19.72 1.33
CA MET A 131 9.10 18.57 0.54
C MET A 131 9.00 17.30 1.39
N ILE A 132 10.01 17.02 2.23
CA ILE A 132 9.99 15.85 3.12
C ILE A 132 8.78 15.89 4.05
N LEU A 133 8.49 17.04 4.65
CA LEU A 133 7.35 17.17 5.56
C LEU A 133 6.02 16.81 4.88
N ILE A 134 5.80 17.28 3.64
CA ILE A 134 4.60 16.96 2.86
C ILE A 134 4.54 15.46 2.54
N LEU A 135 5.68 14.86 2.15
CA LEU A 135 5.76 13.44 1.85
C LEU A 135 5.47 12.55 3.06
N ILE A 136 5.89 12.95 4.27
CA ILE A 136 5.56 12.23 5.51
C ILE A 136 4.04 12.19 5.73
N PHE A 137 3.34 13.31 5.55
CA PHE A 137 1.87 13.33 5.67
C PHE A 137 1.17 12.49 4.60
N ALA A 138 1.72 12.45 3.38
CA ALA A 138 1.20 11.59 2.32
C ALA A 138 1.42 10.09 2.63
N GLU A 139 2.58 9.72 3.20
CA GLU A 139 2.93 8.34 3.57
C GLU A 139 2.02 7.81 4.68
N VAL A 140 1.68 8.65 5.65
CA VAL A 140 0.82 8.28 6.79
C VAL A 140 -0.58 7.80 6.33
N LEU A 141 -1.06 8.22 5.15
CA LEU A 141 -2.29 7.68 4.56
C LEU A 141 -2.21 6.17 4.30
N GLY A 142 -1.05 5.67 3.84
CA GLY A 142 -0.80 4.25 3.66
C GLY A 142 -0.72 3.49 4.99
N LEU A 143 -0.11 4.11 6.01
CA LEU A 143 -0.05 3.56 7.37
C LEU A 143 -1.44 3.40 7.99
N TYR A 144 -2.36 4.34 7.77
CA TYR A 144 -3.74 4.20 8.23
C TYR A 144 -4.42 2.96 7.63
N GLY A 145 -4.25 2.74 6.33
CA GLY A 145 -4.75 1.54 5.65
C GLY A 145 -4.17 0.25 6.25
N LEU A 146 -2.86 0.23 6.50
CA LEU A 146 -2.15 -0.90 7.12
C LEU A 146 -2.72 -1.25 8.50
N ILE A 147 -2.87 -0.26 9.39
CA ILE A 147 -3.37 -0.49 10.76
C ILE A 147 -4.78 -1.08 10.72
N VAL A 148 -5.66 -0.55 9.87
CA VAL A 148 -7.02 -1.07 9.71
C VAL A 148 -7.00 -2.51 9.19
N GLY A 149 -6.17 -2.81 8.18
CA GLY A 149 -6.01 -4.15 7.65
C GLY A 149 -5.54 -5.17 8.69
N LEU A 150 -4.58 -4.79 9.54
CA LEU A 150 -4.07 -5.64 10.62
C LEU A 150 -5.12 -5.92 11.70
N ILE A 151 -5.89 -4.90 12.12
CA ILE A 151 -6.97 -5.06 13.10
C ILE A 151 -8.06 -5.98 12.54
N LEU A 152 -8.43 -5.80 11.28
CA LEU A 152 -9.41 -6.66 10.61
C LEU A 152 -8.91 -8.11 10.55
N ASN A 153 -7.67 -8.33 10.10
CA ASN A 153 -7.11 -9.68 10.02
C ASN A 153 -7.03 -10.37 11.40
N THR A 154 -6.75 -9.62 12.46
CA THR A 154 -6.72 -10.15 13.84
C THR A 154 -8.11 -10.66 14.27
N LYS A 155 -9.18 -9.99 13.84
CA LYS A 155 -10.57 -10.39 14.13
C LYS A 155 -11.08 -11.49 13.19
N ALA A 156 -10.39 -11.78 12.09
CA ALA A 156 -10.82 -12.78 11.12
C ALA A 156 -10.84 -14.22 11.69
N SER A 157 -10.03 -14.47 12.72
CA SER A 157 -9.89 -15.78 13.40
C SER A 157 -10.53 -15.81 14.80
N GLY A 158 -11.11 -14.71 15.28
CA GLY A 158 -11.72 -14.62 16.61
C GLY A 158 -13.20 -15.03 16.61
N ASP A 159 -13.59 -15.95 17.50
CA ASP A 159 -14.97 -16.39 17.76
C ASP A 159 -15.78 -16.81 16.52
N VAL A 160 -15.16 -17.57 15.62
CA VAL A 160 -15.79 -18.03 14.38
C VAL A 160 -16.18 -19.50 14.47
N VAL A 161 -17.49 -19.76 14.34
CA VAL A 161 -18.05 -21.12 14.38
C VAL A 161 -18.54 -21.54 12.98
N CYS A 162 -18.06 -22.70 12.55
CA CYS A 162 -18.62 -23.53 11.49
C CYS A 162 -19.34 -24.73 12.11
#